data_AF-A0A7W8DYC5-F1
#
_entry.id   AF-A0A7W8DYC5-F1
#
_cell.length_a   1.000
_cell.length_b   1.000
_cell.length_c   1.000
_cell.angle_alpha   90.00
_cell.angle_beta   90.00
_cell.angle_gamma   90.00
#
_symmetry.space_group_name_H-M   'P 1'
#
loop_
_entity.id
_entity.type
_entity.pdbx_description
1 polymer ?
#
loop_
_entity_poly.entity_id
_entity_poly.type
_entity_poly.pdbx_seq_one_letter_code
_entity_poly.pdbx_strand_id
1 'polypeptide(L)'
;MTRRPPKRFETAAMRAERLAQQAAAAAPDPLYQHCLSAVRRGMSEYSGGARRCRMKACKRARACVSDSFACLAMLRRPVLPWLEQHIAVDGMVQFYQDRAEQEAE
;
A
#
# COMPACT_ATOMS: atom_id res chain seq x y z
N MET A 1 -20.61 6.92 42.79
CA MET A 1 -19.42 7.75 42.51
C MET A 1 -18.50 7.01 41.54
N THR A 2 -18.55 7.34 40.24
CA THR A 2 -17.63 6.77 39.25
C THR A 2 -16.29 7.47 39.37
N ARG A 3 -15.27 6.79 39.95
CA ARG A 3 -13.91 7.33 40.04
C ARG A 3 -13.41 7.68 38.64
N ARG A 4 -13.09 8.96 38.42
CA ARG A 4 -12.49 9.44 37.17
C ARG A 4 -11.14 8.74 37.02
N PRO A 5 -10.85 8.08 35.88
CA PRO A 5 -9.59 7.40 35.69
C PRO A 5 -8.43 8.42 35.84
N PRO A 6 -7.30 8.02 36.45
CA PRO A 6 -6.19 8.92 36.68
C PRO A 6 -5.67 9.51 35.36
N LYS A 7 -5.37 10.81 35.36
CA LYS A 7 -4.69 11.46 34.22
C LYS A 7 -3.37 10.75 33.98
N ARG A 8 -3.23 10.06 32.86
CA ARG A 8 -1.94 9.55 32.41
C ARG A 8 -1.07 10.75 32.07
N PHE A 9 -0.01 10.97 32.86
CA PHE A 9 1.02 11.97 32.57
C PHE A 9 1.91 11.44 31.46
N GLU A 10 1.39 11.48 30.24
CA GLU A 10 2.14 11.13 29.05
C GLU A 10 2.86 12.39 28.55
N THR A 11 4.19 12.34 28.55
CA THR A 11 4.99 13.40 27.93
C THR A 11 4.84 13.35 26.41
N ALA A 12 5.14 14.45 25.72
CA ALA A 12 5.09 14.49 24.25
C ALA A 12 5.99 13.42 23.61
N ALA A 13 7.14 13.12 24.23
CA ALA A 13 8.06 12.07 23.79
C ALA A 13 7.44 10.67 23.91
N MET A 14 6.81 10.34 25.05
CA MET A 14 6.13 9.06 25.23
C MET A 14 4.95 8.88 24.25
N ARG A 15 4.27 9.98 23.90
CA ARG A 15 3.22 9.96 22.87
C ARG A 15 3.79 9.69 21.49
N ALA A 16 4.90 10.33 21.14
CA ALA A 16 5.57 10.12 19.87
C ALA A 16 6.04 8.66 19.72
N GLU A 17 6.64 8.08 20.77
CA GLU A 17 7.07 6.68 20.78
C GLU A 17 5.90 5.71 20.63
N ARG A 18 4.79 5.94 21.33
CA ARG A 18 3.60 5.09 21.20
C ARG A 18 3.01 5.15 19.79
N LEU A 19 2.92 6.35 19.22
CA LEU A 19 2.45 6.53 17.84
C LEU A 19 3.41 5.87 16.83
N ALA A 20 4.73 5.95 17.05
CA ALA A 20 5.73 5.28 16.22
C ALA A 20 5.62 3.75 16.32
N GLN A 21 5.41 3.21 17.53
CA GLN A 21 5.19 1.77 17.73
C GLN A 21 3.89 1.29 17.09
N GLN A 22 2.82 2.07 17.20
CA GLN A 22 1.55 1.77 16.51
C GLN A 22 1.72 1.82 15.00
N ALA A 23 2.45 2.81 14.47
CA ALA A 23 2.74 2.91 13.05
C ALA A 23 3.64 1.76 12.54
N ALA A 24 4.61 1.32 13.33
CA ALA A 24 5.47 0.18 13.01
C ALA A 24 4.70 -1.15 13.07
N ALA A 25 3.84 -1.34 14.05
CA ALA A 25 2.99 -2.54 14.16
C ALA A 25 1.93 -2.60 13.05
N ALA A 26 1.48 -1.45 12.55
CA ALA A 26 0.57 -1.35 11.42
C ALA A 26 1.29 -1.25 10.07
N ALA A 27 2.62 -1.30 10.04
CA ALA A 27 3.37 -1.21 8.80
C ALA A 27 3.03 -2.45 7.94
N PRO A 28 2.53 -2.24 6.72
CA PRO A 28 2.18 -3.36 5.86
C PRO A 28 3.44 -4.12 5.44
N ASP A 29 3.30 -5.43 5.26
CA ASP A 29 4.38 -6.29 4.77
C ASP A 29 4.99 -5.69 3.48
N PRO A 30 6.31 -5.43 3.44
CA PRO A 30 6.97 -4.86 2.27
C PRO A 30 6.81 -5.71 1.01
N LEU A 31 6.78 -7.04 1.12
CA LEU A 31 6.56 -7.93 -0.04
C LEU A 31 5.13 -7.76 -0.57
N TYR A 32 4.16 -7.74 0.33
CA TYR A 32 2.76 -7.48 -0.02
C TYR A 32 2.60 -6.11 -0.72
N GLN A 33 3.23 -5.05 -0.20
CA GLN A 33 3.19 -3.72 -0.83
C GLN A 33 3.85 -3.69 -2.21
N HIS A 34 4.93 -4.44 -2.39
CA HIS A 34 5.56 -4.61 -3.69
C HIS A 34 4.61 -5.28 -4.69
N CYS A 35 3.99 -6.40 -4.30
CA CYS A 35 3.04 -7.14 -5.13
C CYS A 35 1.81 -6.29 -5.47
N LEU A 36 1.26 -5.57 -4.48
CA LEU A 36 0.15 -4.63 -4.67
C LEU A 36 0.49 -3.55 -5.71
N SER A 37 1.70 -2.98 -5.62
CA SER A 37 2.18 -1.98 -6.57
C SER A 37 2.35 -2.57 -7.97
N ALA A 38 2.82 -3.81 -8.08
CA ALA A 38 2.97 -4.52 -9.34
C ALA A 38 1.62 -4.79 -10.02
N VAL A 39 0.62 -5.31 -9.29
CA VAL A 39 -0.74 -5.53 -9.80
C VAL A 39 -1.34 -4.23 -10.34
N ARG A 40 -1.27 -3.15 -9.55
CA ARG A 40 -1.81 -1.84 -9.96
C ARG A 40 -1.11 -1.27 -11.17
N ARG A 41 0.20 -1.51 -11.28
CA ARG A 41 0.99 -1.12 -12.44
C ARG A 41 0.54 -1.89 -13.68
N GLY A 42 0.34 -3.21 -13.59
CA GLY A 42 -0.21 -4.02 -14.68
C GLY A 42 -1.56 -3.49 -15.16
N MET A 43 -2.47 -3.15 -14.24
CA MET A 43 -3.77 -2.56 -14.59
C MET A 43 -3.64 -1.18 -15.28
N SER A 44 -2.68 -0.36 -14.84
CA SER A 44 -2.37 0.92 -15.46
C SER A 44 -1.77 0.77 -16.87
N GLU A 45 -0.98 -0.26 -17.10
CA GLU A 45 -0.40 -0.57 -18.41
C GLU A 45 -1.47 -1.12 -19.36
N TYR A 46 -2.32 -2.06 -18.90
CA TYR A 46 -3.43 -2.62 -19.67
C TYR A 46 -4.40 -1.56 -20.18
N SER A 47 -4.74 -0.58 -19.35
CA SER A 47 -5.64 0.52 -19.71
C SER A 47 -5.01 1.60 -20.58
N GLY A 48 -3.72 1.48 -20.93
CA GLY A 48 -3.01 2.52 -21.67
C GLY A 48 -2.87 3.83 -20.88
N GLY A 49 -2.92 3.78 -19.54
CA GLY A 49 -2.83 4.91 -18.62
C GLY A 49 -1.45 5.57 -18.54
N ALA A 50 -0.78 5.73 -19.67
CA ALA A 50 0.60 6.14 -19.77
C ALA A 50 0.78 7.67 -19.68
N ARG A 51 1.75 8.06 -18.84
CA ARG A 51 2.58 9.28 -18.88
C ARG A 51 2.00 10.68 -18.61
N ARG A 52 0.68 10.91 -18.50
CA ARG A 52 0.17 12.26 -18.21
C ARG A 52 -0.42 12.39 -16.81
N CYS A 53 0.44 12.32 -15.79
CA CYS A 53 0.06 12.76 -14.45
C CYS A 53 -0.19 14.28 -14.45
N ARG A 54 -1.46 14.71 -14.52
CA ARG A 54 -1.84 16.13 -14.43
C ARG A 54 -1.35 16.80 -13.14
N MET A 55 -1.38 16.04 -12.03
CA MET A 55 -0.90 16.50 -10.72
C MET A 55 0.62 16.55 -10.61
N LYS A 56 1.37 16.05 -11.61
CA LYS A 56 2.85 16.09 -11.60
C LYS A 56 3.48 15.36 -10.38
N ALA A 57 2.73 14.49 -9.69
CA ALA A 57 3.19 13.73 -8.52
C ALA A 57 4.08 12.55 -8.92
N CYS A 58 3.68 11.80 -9.94
CA CYS A 58 4.37 10.59 -10.39
C CYS A 58 5.15 10.80 -11.71
N LYS A 59 5.72 12.00 -11.93
CA LYS A 59 6.41 12.41 -13.18
C LYS A 59 7.45 11.40 -13.72
N ARG A 60 8.09 10.62 -12.84
CA ARG A 60 9.12 9.63 -13.21
C ARG A 60 8.60 8.20 -13.27
N ALA A 61 7.40 7.94 -12.75
CA ALA A 61 6.81 6.62 -12.81
C ALA A 61 6.22 6.40 -14.21
N ARG A 62 6.61 5.30 -14.87
CA ARG A 62 6.10 4.95 -16.20
C ARG A 62 4.59 4.64 -16.20
N ALA A 63 4.02 4.29 -15.03
CA ALA A 63 2.63 3.96 -14.80
C ALA A 63 2.17 4.38 -13.39
N CYS A 64 0.90 4.76 -13.23
CA CYS A 64 0.38 5.31 -11.98
C CYS A 64 -0.17 4.22 -11.06
N VAL A 65 0.46 4.04 -9.90
CA VAL A 65 0.07 3.04 -8.88
C VAL A 65 -0.74 3.64 -7.71
N SER A 66 -1.00 4.95 -7.73
CA SER A 66 -1.73 5.65 -6.66
C SER A 66 -3.21 5.27 -6.65
N ASP A 67 -3.81 5.16 -5.46
CA ASP A 67 -5.26 5.05 -5.26
C ASP A 67 -5.93 6.40 -4.99
N SER A 68 -5.20 7.51 -5.15
CA SER A 68 -5.82 8.82 -4.99
C SER A 68 -6.98 8.94 -5.97
N PHE A 69 -8.13 9.40 -5.47
CA PHE A 69 -9.34 9.60 -6.26
C PHE A 69 -9.07 10.44 -7.51
N ALA A 70 -8.23 11.48 -7.36
CA ALA A 70 -7.77 12.32 -8.46
C ALA A 70 -7.06 11.51 -9.56
N CYS A 71 -6.17 10.58 -9.20
CA CYS A 71 -5.50 9.71 -10.18
C CYS A 71 -6.48 8.75 -10.85
N LEU A 72 -7.40 8.13 -10.08
CA LEU A 72 -8.38 7.19 -10.62
C LEU A 72 -9.35 7.88 -11.60
N ALA A 73 -9.89 9.03 -11.22
CA ALA A 73 -10.83 9.79 -12.03
C ALA A 73 -10.17 10.34 -13.32
N MET A 74 -8.93 10.82 -13.22
CA MET A 74 -8.25 11.45 -14.37
C MET A 74 -7.63 10.44 -15.34
N LEU A 75 -7.09 9.33 -14.84
CA LEU A 75 -6.39 8.33 -15.66
C LEU A 75 -7.31 7.20 -16.12
N ARG A 76 -8.58 7.18 -15.66
CA ARG A 76 -9.57 6.13 -15.96
C ARG A 76 -9.00 4.72 -15.78
N ARG A 77 -8.15 4.57 -14.76
CA ARG A 77 -7.53 3.28 -14.47
C ARG A 77 -8.63 2.32 -14.02
N PRO A 78 -8.76 1.12 -14.61
CA PRO A 78 -9.62 0.09 -14.06
C PRO A 78 -9.13 -0.24 -12.66
N VAL A 79 -10.05 -0.14 -11.69
CA VAL A 79 -9.83 -0.56 -10.32
C VAL A 79 -10.40 -1.96 -10.21
N LEU A 80 -9.54 -2.93 -9.92
CA LEU A 80 -10.01 -4.27 -9.58
C LEU A 80 -10.91 -4.18 -8.34
N PRO A 81 -12.04 -4.91 -8.32
CA PRO A 81 -12.77 -5.16 -7.09
C PRO A 81 -11.82 -5.63 -5.99
N TRP A 82 -12.13 -5.25 -4.74
CA TRP A 82 -11.25 -5.52 -3.60
C TRP A 82 -10.85 -7.00 -3.50
N LEU A 83 -11.80 -7.91 -3.69
CA LEU A 83 -11.56 -9.35 -3.63
C LEU A 83 -10.60 -9.84 -4.74
N GLU A 84 -10.80 -9.39 -5.98
CA GLU A 84 -9.94 -9.76 -7.11
C GLU A 84 -8.52 -9.22 -6.93
N GLN A 85 -8.39 -7.99 -6.41
CA GLN A 85 -7.08 -7.44 -6.06
C GLN A 85 -6.39 -8.28 -4.99
N HIS A 86 -7.12 -8.72 -3.95
CA HIS A 86 -6.56 -9.58 -2.91
C HIS A 86 -6.05 -10.90 -3.48
N ILE A 87 -6.89 -11.60 -4.25
CA ILE A 87 -6.52 -12.89 -4.87
C ILE A 87 -5.27 -12.73 -5.75
N ALA A 88 -5.20 -11.68 -6.56
CA ALA A 88 -4.05 -11.42 -7.42
C ALA A 88 -2.77 -11.13 -6.62
N VAL A 89 -2.87 -10.36 -5.54
CA VAL A 89 -1.71 -10.05 -4.69
C VAL A 89 -1.24 -11.28 -3.93
N ASP A 90 -2.15 -12.05 -3.35
CA ASP A 90 -1.83 -13.25 -2.58
C ASP A 90 -1.14 -14.30 -3.47
N GLY A 91 -1.64 -14.51 -4.69
CA GLY A 91 -0.98 -15.41 -5.66
C GLY A 91 0.43 -14.95 -6.04
N MET A 92 0.67 -13.63 -6.16
CA MET A 92 2.02 -13.11 -6.41
C MET A 92 2.94 -13.29 -5.19
N VAL A 93 2.42 -13.08 -3.98
CA VAL A 93 3.18 -13.27 -2.74
C VAL A 93 3.62 -14.74 -2.62
N GLN A 94 2.69 -15.68 -2.81
CA GLN A 94 2.98 -17.12 -2.81
C GLN A 94 4.06 -17.45 -3.84
N PHE A 95 3.91 -16.99 -5.08
CA PHE A 95 4.91 -17.21 -6.13
C PHE A 95 6.32 -16.73 -5.74
N TYR A 96 6.46 -15.55 -5.14
CA TYR A 96 7.76 -15.04 -4.73
C TYR A 96 8.35 -15.79 -3.54
N GLN A 97 7.50 -16.24 -2.60
CA GLN A 97 7.92 -17.07 -1.46
C GLN A 97 8.43 -18.43 -1.95
N ASP A 98 7.64 -19.13 -2.77
CA ASP A 98 8.01 -20.43 -3.34
C ASP A 98 9.33 -20.36 -4.13
N ARG A 99 9.52 -19.28 -4.90
CA ARG A 99 10.78 -19.05 -5.63
C ARG A 99 11.98 -18.83 -4.72
N ALA A 100 11.81 -18.08 -3.64
CA ALA A 100 12.88 -17.83 -2.69
C ALA A 100 13.31 -19.12 -1.96
N GLU A 101 12.36 -20.03 -1.70
CA GLU A 101 12.63 -21.34 -1.13
C GLU A 101 13.42 -22.23 -2.11
N GLN A 102 13.03 -22.26 -3.39
CA GLN A 102 13.75 -23.03 -4.43
C GLN A 102 15.18 -22.54 -4.69
N GLU A 103 15.45 -21.24 -4.53
CA GLU A 103 16.79 -20.67 -4.71
C GLU A 103 17.69 -20.88 -3.48
N ALA A 104 17.13 -21.32 -2.35
CA ALA A 104 17.86 -21.62 -1.13
C ALA A 104 18.29 -23.09 -1.01
N GLU A 105 17.75 -23.98 -1.85
CA GLU A 105 18.13 -25.40 -1.98
C GLU A 105 19.29 -25.61 -2.97
#